data_AF-A0A926EJ48-F1
#
_entry.id   AF-A0A926EJ48-F1
#
_cell.length_a   1.000
_cell.length_b   1.000
_cell.length_c   1.000
_cell.angle_alpha   90.00
_cell.angle_beta   90.00
_cell.angle_gamma   90.00
#
_symmetry.space_group_name_H-M   'P 1'
#
loop_
_entity.id
_entity.type
_entity.pdbx_description
1 polymer ?
#
loop_
_entity_poly.entity_id
_entity_poly.type
_entity_poly.pdbx_seq_one_letter_code
_entity_poly.pdbx_strand_id
1 'polypeptide(L)'
;MKKFQVEVTKTWDFEVEIDETIWNEENIADWKKTFYDVSSLQEVIKIFATMFAEQGEGSFLEGFGVPMINNGIPFPQCLTAKGCGEVSKDISVNSLSEDIEADVKEIE
;
A
#
# COMPACT_ATOMS: atom_id res chain seq x y z
N MET A 1 -4.71 36.56 -17.12
CA MET A 1 -4.04 35.45 -16.40
C MET A 1 -4.13 34.23 -17.28
N LYS A 2 -3.07 33.41 -17.35
CA LYS A 2 -3.12 32.14 -18.08
C LYS A 2 -3.68 31.05 -17.17
N LYS A 3 -4.41 30.09 -17.74
CA LYS A 3 -4.91 28.91 -17.04
C LYS A 3 -4.39 27.66 -17.75
N PHE A 4 -4.24 26.58 -17.00
CA PHE A 4 -3.81 25.28 -17.53
C PHE A 4 -4.68 24.18 -16.96
N GLN A 5 -5.03 23.22 -17.80
CA GLN A 5 -5.52 21.93 -17.38
C GLN A 5 -4.32 20.99 -17.28
N VAL A 6 -4.25 20.21 -16.19
CA VAL A 6 -3.21 19.22 -15.95
C VAL A 6 -3.89 17.90 -15.65
N GLU A 7 -3.52 16.84 -16.36
CA GLU A 7 -3.88 15.47 -16.07
C GLU A 7 -2.61 14.73 -15.61
N VAL A 8 -2.71 13.96 -14.53
CA VAL A 8 -1.59 13.19 -13.99
C VAL A 8 -2.03 11.74 -13.88
N THR A 9 -1.29 10.85 -14.53
CA THR A 9 -1.50 9.40 -14.46
C THR A 9 -0.34 8.78 -13.68
N LYS A 10 -0.68 7.97 -12.67
CA LYS A 10 0.28 7.27 -11.82
C LYS A 10 0.02 5.76 -11.95
N THR A 11 1.02 5.00 -12.36
CA THR A 11 0.94 3.54 -12.51
C THR A 11 1.91 2.87 -11.55
N TRP A 12 1.40 1.88 -10.80
CA TRP A 12 2.18 1.04 -9.89
C TRP A 12 2.13 -0.39 -10.39
N ASP A 13 3.29 -1.01 -10.53
CA ASP A 13 3.42 -2.44 -10.77
C ASP A 13 4.35 -3.03 -9.70
N PHE A 14 3.83 -3.99 -8.93
CA PHE A 14 4.54 -4.62 -7.83
C PHE A 14 3.95 -6.00 -7.51
N GLU A 15 4.77 -6.81 -6.88
CA GLU A 15 4.38 -8.11 -6.34
C GLU A 15 4.08 -7.98 -4.84
N VAL A 16 3.07 -8.70 -4.35
CA VAL A 16 2.77 -8.79 -2.91
C VAL A 16 3.01 -10.20 -2.44
N GLU A 17 3.93 -10.34 -1.48
CA GLU A 17 4.13 -11.57 -0.71
C GLU A 17 3.37 -11.46 0.61
N ILE A 18 2.60 -12.50 0.97
CA ILE A 18 1.73 -12.50 2.14
C ILE A 18 1.81 -13.84 2.88
N ASP A 19 1.84 -13.77 4.21
CA ASP A 19 1.82 -14.96 5.07
C ASP A 19 0.39 -15.49 5.21
N GLU A 20 0.05 -16.53 4.45
CA GLU A 20 -1.26 -17.19 4.47
C GLU A 20 -1.59 -17.86 5.83
N THR A 21 -0.59 -18.10 6.69
CA THR A 21 -0.86 -18.63 8.04
C THR A 21 -1.51 -17.56 8.93
N ILE A 22 -1.26 -16.28 8.65
CA ILE A 22 -1.87 -15.13 9.31
C ILE A 22 -3.10 -14.67 8.53
N TRP A 23 -3.02 -14.55 7.21
CA TRP A 23 -4.12 -14.12 6.36
C TRP A 23 -5.01 -15.28 5.87
N ASN A 24 -5.41 -16.13 6.81
CA ASN A 24 -6.33 -17.25 6.58
C ASN A 24 -7.80 -16.80 6.68
N GLU A 25 -8.75 -17.69 6.33
CA GLU A 25 -10.18 -17.39 6.32
C GLU A 25 -10.74 -16.89 7.66
N GLU A 26 -10.28 -17.46 8.79
CA GLU A 26 -10.72 -17.08 10.14
C GLU A 26 -10.28 -15.66 10.47
N ASN A 27 -8.99 -15.36 10.26
CA ASN A 27 -8.43 -14.05 10.55
C ASN A 27 -8.97 -12.96 9.62
N ILE A 28 -9.23 -13.27 8.34
CA ILE A 28 -9.93 -12.36 7.42
C ILE A 28 -11.35 -12.09 7.90
N ALA A 29 -12.07 -13.12 8.37
CA ALA A 29 -13.42 -12.97 8.89
C ALA A 29 -13.49 -12.13 10.17
N ASP A 30 -12.43 -12.13 10.97
CA ASP A 30 -12.30 -11.25 12.13
C ASP A 30 -11.88 -9.83 11.73
N TRP A 31 -10.86 -9.69 10.88
CA TRP A 31 -10.35 -8.43 10.37
C TRP A 31 -11.47 -7.57 9.73
N LYS A 32 -12.32 -8.20 8.91
CA LYS A 32 -13.41 -7.50 8.21
C LYS A 32 -14.50 -6.93 9.13
N LYS A 33 -14.58 -7.40 10.38
CA LYS A 33 -15.53 -6.85 11.37
C LYS A 33 -15.16 -5.43 11.79
N THR A 34 -13.89 -5.06 11.62
CA THR A 34 -13.35 -3.76 12.07
C THR A 34 -12.97 -2.87 10.89
N PHE A 35 -12.32 -3.41 9.87
CA PHE A 35 -11.68 -2.58 8.84
C PHE A 35 -12.54 -2.42 7.58
N TYR A 36 -12.72 -3.48 6.80
CA TYR A 36 -13.41 -3.41 5.50
C TYR A 36 -14.24 -4.66 5.22
N ASP A 37 -15.38 -4.52 4.55
CA ASP A 37 -16.23 -5.65 4.14
C ASP A 37 -15.61 -6.40 2.95
N VAL A 38 -14.98 -7.54 3.23
CA VAL A 38 -14.32 -8.41 2.25
C VAL A 38 -14.74 -9.86 2.41
N SER A 39 -14.60 -10.62 1.34
CA SER A 39 -14.98 -12.02 1.23
C SER A 39 -13.83 -12.96 0.89
N SER A 40 -12.65 -12.43 0.52
CA SER A 40 -11.49 -13.23 0.11
C SER A 40 -10.16 -12.51 0.36
N LEU A 41 -9.07 -13.29 0.39
CA LEU A 41 -7.71 -12.77 0.42
C LEU A 41 -7.41 -11.85 -0.76
N GLN A 42 -7.94 -12.16 -1.94
CA GLN A 42 -7.77 -11.32 -3.13
C GLN A 42 -8.38 -9.91 -2.96
N GLU A 43 -9.51 -9.80 -2.26
CA GLU A 43 -10.11 -8.49 -1.96
C GLU A 43 -9.32 -7.73 -0.90
N VAL A 44 -8.78 -8.42 0.11
CA VAL A 44 -7.83 -7.84 1.07
C VAL A 44 -6.62 -7.23 0.35
N ILE A 45 -5.99 -7.99 -0.56
CA ILE A 45 -4.85 -7.52 -1.34
C ILE A 45 -5.20 -6.31 -2.23
N LYS A 46 -6.41 -6.24 -2.79
CA LYS A 46 -6.86 -5.07 -3.56
C LYS A 46 -6.95 -3.81 -2.70
N ILE A 47 -7.47 -3.92 -1.48
CA ILE A 47 -7.54 -2.79 -0.53
C ILE A 47 -6.13 -2.36 -0.16
N PHE A 48 -5.30 -3.32 0.25
CA PHE A 48 -3.89 -3.09 0.53
C PHE A 48 -3.18 -2.34 -0.61
N ALA A 49 -3.28 -2.87 -1.84
CA ALA A 49 -2.60 -2.32 -3.00
C ALA A 49 -3.05 -0.88 -3.31
N THR A 50 -4.34 -0.60 -3.15
CA THR A 50 -4.89 0.76 -3.33
C THR A 50 -4.30 1.72 -2.30
N MET A 51 -4.32 1.34 -1.02
CA MET A 51 -3.77 2.17 0.05
C MET A 51 -2.26 2.39 -0.10
N PHE A 52 -1.54 1.34 -0.51
CA PHE A 52 -0.11 1.42 -0.76
C PHE A 52 0.21 2.37 -1.93
N ALA A 53 -0.52 2.28 -3.05
CA ALA A 53 -0.31 3.15 -4.20
C ALA A 53 -0.60 4.64 -3.90
N GLU A 54 -1.58 4.90 -3.02
CA GLU A 54 -1.93 6.24 -2.56
C GLU A 54 -0.91 6.83 -1.58
N GLN A 55 -0.45 6.03 -0.60
CA GLN A 55 0.35 6.52 0.53
C GLN A 55 1.85 6.29 0.38
N GLY A 56 2.27 5.36 -0.48
CA GLY A 56 3.67 5.04 -0.76
C GLY A 56 4.39 4.22 0.31
N GLU A 57 5.67 3.97 0.05
CA GLU A 57 6.54 3.18 0.92
C GLU A 57 6.70 3.78 2.32
N GLY A 58 6.68 2.92 3.34
CA GLY A 58 6.84 3.35 4.73
C GLY A 58 5.64 4.11 5.30
N SER A 59 4.48 4.05 4.66
CA SER A 59 3.25 4.54 5.26
C SER A 59 2.60 3.49 6.14
N PHE A 60 1.95 3.92 7.23
CA PHE A 60 1.09 3.06 8.03
C PHE A 60 -0.24 2.91 7.32
N LEU A 61 -0.57 1.69 6.92
CA LEU A 61 -1.82 1.35 6.27
C LEU A 61 -2.78 0.79 7.32
N GLU A 62 -3.91 1.46 7.55
CA GLU A 62 -4.92 1.03 8.52
C GLU A 62 -5.38 -0.40 8.24
N GLY A 63 -5.31 -1.26 9.25
CA GLY A 63 -5.60 -2.69 9.12
C GLY A 63 -4.44 -3.56 8.65
N PHE A 64 -3.32 -2.98 8.20
CA PHE A 64 -2.15 -3.72 7.69
C PHE A 64 -0.83 -3.33 8.37
N GLY A 65 -0.80 -2.24 9.13
CA GLY A 65 0.46 -1.71 9.68
C GLY A 65 1.35 -1.12 8.59
N VAL A 66 2.65 -1.08 8.84
CA VAL A 66 3.64 -0.66 7.84
C VAL A 66 4.16 -1.90 7.10
N PRO A 67 3.94 -2.02 5.78
CA PRO A 67 4.38 -3.19 5.02
C PRO A 67 5.89 -3.26 4.91
N MET A 68 6.46 -4.45 4.73
CA MET A 68 7.86 -4.60 4.35
C MET A 68 8.08 -4.22 2.88
N ILE A 69 9.30 -3.79 2.55
CA ILE A 69 9.74 -3.55 1.18
C ILE A 69 10.91 -4.49 0.88
N ASN A 70 10.78 -5.34 -0.13
CA ASN A 70 11.76 -6.38 -0.46
C ASN A 70 12.14 -7.24 0.77
N ASN A 71 11.14 -7.64 1.56
CA ASN A 71 11.28 -8.38 2.82
C ASN A 71 12.14 -7.67 3.90
N GLY A 72 12.35 -6.36 3.74
CA GLY A 72 13.08 -5.50 4.67
C GLY A 72 12.19 -4.46 5.32
N ILE A 73 12.67 -3.90 6.43
CA ILE A 73 12.03 -2.75 7.09
C ILE A 73 12.23 -1.51 6.19
N PRO A 74 11.17 -0.78 5.83
CA PRO A 74 11.32 0.41 5.00
C PRO A 74 12.11 1.52 5.72
N PHE A 75 12.85 2.30 4.93
CA PHE A 75 13.86 3.24 5.44
C PHE A 75 13.36 4.25 6.50
N PRO A 76 12.18 4.88 6.36
CA PRO A 76 11.68 5.81 7.38
C PRO A 76 11.47 5.14 8.75
N GLN A 77 11.03 3.88 8.77
CA GLN A 77 10.75 3.11 9.99
C GLN A 77 12.04 2.74 10.72
N CYS A 78 13.12 2.51 9.98
CA CYS A 78 14.45 2.23 10.52
C CYS A 78 14.98 3.35 11.43
N LEU A 79 14.44 4.57 11.29
CA LEU A 79 14.92 5.77 11.97
C LEU A 79 14.07 6.21 13.17
N THR A 80 12.91 5.58 13.40
CA THR A 80 11.99 6.02 14.47
C THR A 80 12.37 5.44 15.85
N ALA A 81 12.33 6.27 16.89
CA ALA A 81 12.59 5.85 18.28
C ALA A 81 11.51 4.91 18.85
N LYS A 82 10.35 4.79 18.20
CA LYS A 82 9.27 3.84 18.54
C LYS A 82 9.55 2.40 18.04
N GLY A 83 10.60 2.20 17.25
CA GLY A 83 11.04 0.90 16.74
C GLY A 83 10.12 0.33 15.65
N CYS A 84 10.44 -0.88 15.20
CA CYS A 84 9.71 -1.62 14.15
C CYS A 84 8.33 -2.16 14.61
N GLY A 85 7.76 -1.63 15.69
CA GLY A 85 6.56 -2.19 16.34
C GLY A 85 5.30 -2.10 15.49
N GLU A 86 5.27 -1.17 14.54
CA GLU A 86 4.17 -1.01 13.59
C GLU A 86 4.46 -1.67 12.23
N VAL A 87 5.66 -2.25 12.06
CA VAL A 87 6.02 -2.98 10.82
C VAL A 87 5.30 -4.32 10.84
N SER A 88 4.41 -4.53 9.88
CA SER A 88 3.85 -5.85 9.65
C SER A 88 4.90 -6.75 9.02
N LYS A 89 5.01 -7.96 9.58
CA LYS A 89 5.88 -9.02 9.07
C LYS A 89 5.13 -10.02 8.20
N ASP A 90 3.82 -9.85 8.07
CA ASP A 90 2.95 -10.76 7.34
C ASP A 90 2.71 -10.33 5.89
N ILE A 91 3.20 -9.16 5.48
CA ILE A 91 3.06 -8.63 4.13
C ILE A 91 4.32 -7.89 3.66
N SER A 92 4.77 -8.17 2.44
CA SER A 92 5.88 -7.48 1.78
C SER A 92 5.52 -7.08 0.36
N VAL A 93 5.90 -5.86 -0.01
CA VAL A 93 5.87 -5.38 -1.40
C VAL A 93 7.24 -5.60 -2.02
N ASN A 94 7.27 -6.28 -3.16
CA ASN A 94 8.48 -6.66 -3.88
C ASN A 94 8.40 -6.16 -5.33
N SER A 95 9.55 -6.09 -6.00
CA SER A 95 9.63 -5.80 -7.45
C SER A 95 8.92 -4.50 -7.87
N LEU A 96 8.91 -3.50 -6.99
CA LEU A 96 8.15 -2.27 -7.17
C LEU A 96 8.71 -1.40 -8.30
N SER A 97 7.82 -1.00 -9.20
CA SER A 97 8.03 0.06 -10.19
C SER A 97 6.89 1.07 -10.16
N GLU A 98 7.25 2.34 -10.34
CA GLU A 98 6.32 3.46 -10.40
C GLU A 98 6.59 4.26 -11.67
N ASP A 99 5.52 4.58 -12.40
CA ASP A 99 5.55 5.48 -13.56
C ASP A 99 4.55 6.62 -13.37
N ILE A 100 4.99 7.84 -13.69
CA ILE A 100 4.18 9.05 -13.53
C ILE A 100 4.27 9.87 -14.80
N GLU A 101 3.13 10.05 -15.46
CA GLU A 101 2.98 10.87 -16.65
C GLU A 101 2.10 12.09 -16.34
N ALA A 102 2.44 13.23 -16.93
CA ALA A 102 1.68 14.47 -16.76
C ALA A 102 1.44 15.15 -18.11
N ASP A 103 0.16 15.29 -18.46
CA ASP A 103 -0.30 15.98 -19.66
C ASP A 103 -0.76 17.40 -19.31
N VAL A 104 -0.24 18.41 -20.01
CA VAL A 104 -0.51 19.83 -19.72
C VAL A 104 -1.04 20.56 -20.95
N LYS A 105 -2.15 21.28 -20.77
CA LYS A 105 -2.79 22.08 -21.83
C LYS A 105 -3.14 23.49 -21.32
N GLU A 106 -2.74 24.53 -22.05
CA GLU A 106 -3.20 25.91 -21.78
C GLU A 106 -4.70 26.05 -22.13
N ILE A 107 -5.47 26.70 -21.27
CA ILE A 107 -6.92 26.94 -21.43
C ILE A 107 -7.25 28.43 -21.28
N GLU A 108 -8.39 28.85 -21.83
CA GLU A 108 -8.89 30.24 -21.85
C GLU A 108 -9.42 30.74 -20.49
#